data_AF-A0A9D6FPS9-F1
#
_entry.id   AF-A0A9D6FPS9-F1
#
_cell.length_a   1.000
_cell.length_b   1.000
_cell.length_c   1.000
_cell.angle_alpha   90.00
_cell.angle_beta   90.00
_cell.angle_gamma   90.00
#
_symmetry.space_group_name_H-M   'P 1'
#
loop_
_entity.id
_entity.type
_entity.pdbx_description
1 polymer ?
#
loop_
_entity_poly.entity_id
_entity_poly.type
_entity_poly.pdbx_seq_one_letter_code
_entity_poly.pdbx_strand_id
1 'polypeptide(L)'
;GRLAAEPVAVESMLAMAGLKVTEANALLAIWRAHFLRRDGLRLITLITGDAYDALLPIAICPKPAETKRVLVLCIDFPTPEIDAKVRALVERLEAEGIDERDRAAAELIALGAIAASSIAKHADHPDPEVRARVAAVLEKLASPVPVPKPAVRPTRVKHR
;
A
#
# COMPACT_ATOMS: atom_id res chain seq x y z
N GLY A 1 20.74 -16.44 -8.76
CA GLY A 1 20.07 -17.46 -7.95
C GLY A 1 18.62 -17.07 -7.79
N ARG A 2 17.68 -17.90 -8.23
CA ARG A 2 16.25 -17.67 -7.98
C ARG A 2 15.96 -18.12 -6.56
N LEU A 3 15.64 -17.18 -5.68
CA LEU A 3 15.00 -17.50 -4.41
C LEU A 3 13.54 -17.88 -4.73
N ALA A 4 13.31 -19.15 -5.04
CA ALA A 4 11.97 -19.71 -4.96
C ALA A 4 11.67 -19.89 -3.47
N ALA A 5 11.15 -18.84 -2.84
CA ALA A 5 10.58 -18.97 -1.51
C ALA A 5 9.24 -19.70 -1.67
N GLU A 6 9.14 -20.89 -1.06
CA GLU A 6 7.85 -21.55 -0.86
C GLU A 6 6.90 -20.58 -0.14
N PRO A 7 5.61 -20.53 -0.49
CA PRO A 7 4.66 -19.64 0.17
C PRO A 7 4.51 -20.06 1.64
N VAL A 8 5.23 -19.37 2.52
CA VAL A 8 5.04 -19.46 3.97
C VAL A 8 3.77 -18.70 4.32
N ALA A 9 2.86 -19.34 5.04
CA ALA A 9 1.66 -18.67 5.54
C ALA A 9 2.07 -17.47 6.43
N VAL A 10 1.44 -16.31 6.23
CA VAL A 10 1.74 -15.08 7.02
C VAL A 10 1.61 -15.33 8.53
N GLU A 11 0.70 -16.23 8.93
CA GLU A 11 0.56 -16.73 10.30
C GLU A 11 1.87 -17.28 10.87
N SER A 12 2.56 -18.15 10.11
CA SER A 12 3.84 -18.72 10.49
C SER A 12 4.96 -17.68 10.55
N MET A 13 4.94 -16.69 9.65
CA MET A 13 5.91 -15.58 9.69
C MET A 13 5.77 -14.78 10.99
N LEU A 14 4.54 -14.47 11.41
CA LEU A 14 4.28 -13.73 12.65
C LEU A 14 4.70 -14.53 13.90
N ALA A 15 4.44 -15.83 13.90
CA ALA A 15 4.88 -16.72 14.98
C ALA A 15 6.41 -16.76 15.09
N MET A 16 7.12 -16.86 13.95
CA MET A 16 8.59 -16.80 13.92
C MET A 16 9.13 -15.44 14.37
N ALA A 17 8.39 -14.35 14.13
CA ALA A 17 8.71 -13.02 14.63
C ALA A 17 8.48 -12.86 16.16
N GLY A 18 8.01 -13.90 16.84
CA GLY A 18 7.83 -13.95 18.28
C GLY A 18 6.48 -13.45 18.77
N LEU A 19 5.49 -13.27 17.89
CA LEU A 19 4.12 -12.95 18.30
C LEU A 19 3.42 -14.19 18.87
N LYS A 20 2.60 -13.98 19.90
CA LYS A 20 1.68 -15.01 20.38
C LYS A 20 0.60 -15.26 19.33
N VAL A 21 0.08 -16.49 19.31
CA VAL A 21 -0.98 -16.90 18.37
C VAL A 21 -2.19 -15.94 18.40
N THR A 22 -2.60 -15.51 19.58
CA THR A 22 -3.72 -14.56 19.74
C THR A 22 -3.43 -13.19 19.14
N GLU A 23 -2.18 -12.71 19.25
CA GLU A 23 -1.73 -11.42 18.70
C GLU A 23 -1.65 -11.50 17.17
N ALA A 24 -1.06 -12.59 16.65
CA ALA A 24 -0.99 -12.85 15.21
C ALA A 24 -2.39 -12.93 14.59
N ASN A 25 -3.32 -13.64 15.23
CA ASN A 25 -4.70 -13.75 14.77
C ASN A 25 -5.43 -12.41 14.76
N ALA A 26 -5.24 -11.57 15.79
CA ALA A 26 -5.83 -10.24 15.85
C ALA A 26 -5.33 -9.35 14.70
N LEU A 27 -4.03 -9.36 14.43
CA LEU A 27 -3.43 -8.63 13.31
C LEU A 27 -3.98 -9.13 11.97
N LEU A 28 -4.04 -10.44 11.77
CA LEU A 28 -4.57 -11.02 10.53
C LEU A 28 -6.05 -10.72 10.32
N ALA A 29 -6.86 -10.65 11.38
CA ALA A 29 -8.26 -10.24 11.26
C ALA A 29 -8.36 -8.81 10.69
N ILE A 30 -7.53 -7.88 11.20
CA ILE A 30 -7.45 -6.51 10.68
C ILE A 30 -6.92 -6.53 9.23
N TRP A 31 -5.86 -7.28 8.97
CA TRP A 31 -5.20 -7.27 7.66
C TRP A 31 -5.99 -7.99 6.57
N ARG A 32 -6.79 -9.00 6.90
CA ARG A 32 -7.69 -9.65 5.93
C ARG A 32 -8.69 -8.67 5.34
N ALA A 33 -9.21 -7.74 6.16
CA ALA A 33 -10.17 -6.74 5.70
C ALA A 33 -9.56 -5.65 4.81
N HIS A 34 -8.28 -5.29 5.04
CA HIS A 34 -7.68 -4.10 4.42
C HIS A 34 -6.51 -4.39 3.46
N PHE A 35 -5.85 -5.54 3.58
CA PHE A 35 -4.60 -5.84 2.89
C PHE A 35 -4.65 -7.15 2.09
N LEU A 36 -5.17 -8.25 2.65
CA LEU A 36 -5.02 -9.58 2.03
C LEU A 36 -6.09 -9.92 0.98
N ARG A 37 -7.11 -9.07 0.79
CA ARG A 37 -8.23 -9.28 -0.17
C ARG A 37 -8.20 -8.31 -1.36
N ARG A 38 -7.02 -7.78 -1.70
CA ARG A 38 -6.86 -6.89 -2.85
C ARG A 38 -6.35 -7.69 -4.05
N ASP A 39 -6.87 -7.37 -5.23
CA ASP A 39 -6.37 -7.91 -6.49
C ASP A 39 -4.94 -7.43 -6.73
N GLY A 40 -4.10 -8.32 -7.26
CA GLY A 40 -2.71 -8.03 -7.61
C GLY A 40 -1.68 -8.94 -6.94
N LEU A 41 -0.41 -8.73 -7.28
CA LEU A 41 0.70 -9.43 -6.63
C LEU A 41 1.21 -8.59 -5.47
N ARG A 42 1.36 -9.20 -4.29
CA ARG A 42 1.86 -8.53 -3.09
C ARG A 42 3.01 -9.29 -2.45
N LEU A 43 4.09 -8.58 -2.15
CA LEU A 43 5.14 -9.05 -1.26
C LEU A 43 4.82 -8.59 0.15
N ILE A 44 4.79 -9.54 1.09
CA ILE A 44 4.69 -9.26 2.53
C ILE A 44 5.96 -9.80 3.17
N THR A 45 6.67 -8.94 3.91
CA THR A 45 7.85 -9.33 4.68
C THR A 45 7.82 -8.69 6.07
N LEU A 46 8.51 -9.34 7.01
CA LEU A 46 8.63 -8.88 8.39
C LEU A 46 10.08 -8.43 8.65
N ILE A 47 10.22 -7.28 9.28
CA ILE A 47 11.51 -6.77 9.76
C ILE A 47 11.45 -6.70 11.29
N THR A 48 12.43 -7.31 11.95
CA THR A 48 12.45 -7.49 13.41
C THR A 48 13.82 -7.16 14.00
N GLY A 49 13.88 -6.93 15.31
CA GLY A 49 15.14 -6.76 16.05
C GLY A 49 15.92 -5.53 15.61
N ASP A 50 17.24 -5.66 15.50
CA ASP A 50 18.16 -4.55 15.23
C ASP A 50 17.84 -3.82 13.92
N ALA A 51 17.37 -4.55 12.91
CA ALA A 51 16.95 -3.95 11.64
C ALA A 51 15.74 -3.02 11.80
N TYR A 52 14.79 -3.35 12.69
CA TYR A 52 13.70 -2.46 13.03
C TYR A 52 14.24 -1.20 13.72
N ASP A 53 15.06 -1.39 14.75
CA ASP A 53 15.53 -0.28 15.61
C ASP A 53 16.43 0.70 14.84
N ALA A 54 17.18 0.21 13.84
CA ALA A 54 17.94 1.04 12.91
C ALA A 54 17.05 1.86 11.96
N LEU A 55 15.94 1.28 11.47
CA LEU A 55 15.03 1.96 10.54
C LEU A 55 14.15 2.99 11.25
N LEU A 56 13.65 2.66 12.45
CA LEU A 56 12.68 3.47 13.20
C LEU A 56 13.04 3.49 14.69
N PRO A 57 13.99 4.35 15.11
CA PRO A 57 14.42 4.44 16.50
C PRO A 57 13.36 5.14 17.36
N ILE A 58 12.29 4.43 17.70
CA ILE A 58 11.18 4.95 18.53
C ILE A 58 11.46 4.64 20.01
N ALA A 59 11.64 5.70 20.80
CA ALA A 59 11.71 5.61 22.25
C ALA A 59 10.30 5.62 22.86
N ILE A 60 10.02 4.68 23.77
CA ILE A 60 8.76 4.59 24.52
C ILE A 60 9.05 4.90 25.99
N CYS A 61 8.35 5.90 26.53
CA CYS A 61 8.46 6.31 27.93
C CYS A 61 7.09 6.22 28.63
N PRO A 62 6.96 5.51 29.76
CA PRO A 62 8.01 4.75 30.45
C PRO A 62 8.46 3.50 29.67
N LYS A 63 9.71 3.07 29.88
CA LYS A 63 10.27 1.90 29.19
C LYS A 63 9.51 0.64 29.60
N PRO A 64 8.93 -0.13 28.66
CA PRO A 64 8.27 -1.39 28.97
C PRO A 64 9.25 -2.42 29.54
N ALA A 65 8.75 -3.36 30.35
CA ALA A 65 9.54 -4.47 30.87
C ALA A 65 10.07 -5.39 29.75
N GLU A 66 9.28 -5.58 28.69
CA GLU A 66 9.67 -6.30 27.48
C GLU A 66 9.11 -5.56 26.25
N THR A 67 9.87 -5.53 25.15
CA THR A 67 9.41 -4.94 23.89
C THR A 67 9.75 -5.89 22.74
N LYS A 68 8.73 -6.28 21.98
CA LYS A 68 8.87 -6.95 20.69
C LYS A 68 8.41 -6.00 19.61
N ARG A 69 9.28 -5.75 18.63
CA ARG A 69 8.98 -4.87 17.49
C ARG A 69 9.01 -5.69 16.22
N VAL A 70 7.92 -5.58 15.47
CA VAL A 70 7.77 -6.21 14.16
C VAL A 70 7.23 -5.15 13.22
N LEU A 71 8.01 -4.82 12.20
CA LEU A 71 7.59 -3.98 11.09
C LEU A 71 7.11 -4.90 9.97
N VAL A 72 5.93 -4.62 9.46
CA VAL A 72 5.35 -5.33 8.31
C VAL A 72 5.54 -4.44 7.10
N LEU A 73 6.30 -4.93 6.13
CA LEU A 73 6.45 -4.27 4.84
C LEU A 73 5.56 -4.98 3.84
N CYS A 74 4.62 -4.23 3.26
CA CYS A 74 3.75 -4.67 2.18
C CYS A 74 4.08 -3.85 0.93
N ILE A 75 4.47 -4.53 -0.15
CA ILE A 75 4.73 -3.91 -1.44
C ILE A 75 3.79 -4.52 -2.45
N ASP A 76 3.03 -3.66 -3.12
CA ASP A 76 2.14 -4.01 -4.23
C ASP A 76 2.88 -3.93 -5.56
N PHE A 77 2.65 -4.94 -6.40
CA PHE A 77 3.15 -4.99 -7.76
C PHE A 77 1.98 -5.02 -8.74
N PRO A 78 1.99 -4.17 -9.79
CA PRO A 78 1.03 -4.30 -10.87
C PRO A 78 1.23 -5.66 -11.56
N THR A 79 0.11 -6.31 -11.88
CA THR A 79 0.14 -7.54 -12.68
C THR A 79 0.27 -7.21 -14.17
N PRO A 80 0.60 -8.18 -15.04
CA PRO A 80 0.61 -7.96 -16.49
C PRO A 80 -0.71 -7.41 -17.03
N GLU A 81 -1.85 -7.78 -16.45
CA GLU A 81 -3.17 -7.29 -16.84
C GLU A 81 -3.34 -5.81 -16.48
N ILE A 82 -2.85 -5.39 -15.32
CA ILE A 82 -2.82 -3.97 -14.93
C ILE A 82 -1.91 -3.18 -15.87
N ASP A 83 -0.71 -3.69 -16.16
CA ASP A 83 0.22 -3.07 -17.11
C ASP A 83 -0.40 -2.91 -18.51
N ALA A 84 -1.11 -3.93 -18.99
CA ALA A 84 -1.80 -3.88 -20.29
C ALA A 84 -2.94 -2.85 -20.29
N LYS A 85 -3.74 -2.82 -19.21
CA LYS A 85 -4.85 -1.87 -19.08
C LYS A 85 -4.35 -0.42 -18.98
N VAL A 86 -3.28 -0.18 -18.22
CA VAL A 86 -2.64 1.15 -18.14
C VAL A 86 -2.19 1.61 -19.52
N ARG A 87 -1.53 0.75 -20.30
CA ARG A 87 -1.07 1.10 -21.64
C ARG A 87 -2.21 1.52 -22.57
N ALA A 88 -3.29 0.73 -22.62
CA ALA A 88 -4.47 1.05 -23.43
C ALA A 88 -5.15 2.36 -23.00
N LEU A 89 -5.14 2.66 -21.69
CA LEU A 89 -5.68 3.91 -21.19
C LEU A 89 -4.79 5.12 -21.49
N VAL A 90 -3.46 4.95 -21.45
CA VAL A 90 -2.51 6.00 -21.83
C VAL A 90 -2.65 6.33 -23.32
N GLU A 91 -2.82 5.35 -24.20
CA GLU A 91 -3.11 5.57 -25.63
C GLU A 91 -4.39 6.42 -25.82
N ARG A 92 -5.43 6.18 -25.01
CA ARG A 92 -6.67 6.98 -25.04
C ARG A 92 -6.49 8.42 -24.55
N LEU A 93 -5.39 8.76 -23.87
CA LEU A 93 -5.07 10.14 -23.52
C LEU A 93 -4.64 10.97 -24.75
N GLU A 94 -4.31 10.33 -25.87
CA GLU A 94 -4.00 10.98 -27.16
C GLU A 94 -5.25 11.31 -27.99
N ALA A 95 -6.44 10.89 -27.55
CA ALA A 95 -7.66 11.09 -28.32
C ALA A 95 -7.94 12.59 -28.59
N GLU A 96 -8.41 12.92 -29.80
CA GLU A 96 -8.73 14.30 -30.16
C GLU A 96 -9.84 14.91 -29.27
N GLY A 97 -10.78 14.06 -28.83
CA GLY A 97 -11.89 14.46 -27.97
C GLY A 97 -11.48 14.64 -26.51
N ILE A 98 -11.77 15.81 -25.93
CA ILE A 98 -11.53 16.10 -24.51
C ILE A 98 -12.24 15.07 -23.60
N ASP A 99 -13.49 14.74 -23.89
CA ASP A 99 -14.29 13.81 -23.09
C ASP A 99 -13.64 12.42 -22.98
N GLU A 100 -13.04 11.93 -24.06
CA GLU A 100 -12.42 10.61 -24.09
C GLU A 100 -11.14 10.58 -23.26
N ARG A 101 -10.33 11.65 -23.36
CA ARG A 101 -9.12 11.80 -22.56
C ARG A 101 -9.44 11.93 -21.07
N ASP A 102 -10.53 12.62 -20.72
CA ASP A 102 -10.95 12.80 -19.34
C ASP A 102 -11.50 11.50 -18.75
N ARG A 103 -12.23 10.69 -19.53
CA ARG A 103 -12.62 9.33 -19.14
C ARG A 103 -11.43 8.42 -18.92
N ALA A 104 -10.46 8.42 -19.84
CA ALA A 104 -9.24 7.63 -19.70
C ALA A 104 -8.45 8.01 -18.44
N ALA A 105 -8.32 9.31 -18.16
CA ALA A 105 -7.69 9.78 -16.93
C ALA A 105 -8.45 9.34 -15.66
N ALA A 106 -9.79 9.40 -15.68
CA ALA A 106 -10.62 8.92 -14.57
C ALA A 106 -10.48 7.40 -14.35
N GLU A 107 -10.43 6.62 -15.43
CA GLU A 107 -10.21 5.18 -15.38
C GLU A 107 -8.82 4.84 -14.83
N LEU A 108 -7.77 5.58 -15.22
CA LEU A 108 -6.42 5.44 -14.65
C LEU A 108 -6.40 5.71 -13.14
N ILE A 109 -7.10 6.75 -12.69
CA ILE A 109 -7.24 7.05 -11.25
C ILE A 109 -7.98 5.92 -10.53
N ALA A 110 -9.02 5.36 -11.17
CA ALA A 110 -9.82 4.28 -10.59
C ALA A 110 -9.04 2.96 -10.43
N LEU A 111 -7.95 2.76 -11.18
CA LEU A 111 -7.02 1.64 -10.94
C LEU A 111 -6.28 1.76 -9.60
N GLY A 112 -6.17 2.98 -9.06
CA GLY A 112 -5.60 3.24 -7.75
C GLY A 112 -4.09 3.05 -7.66
N ALA A 113 -3.58 3.05 -6.43
CA ALA A 113 -2.14 3.09 -6.14
C ALA A 113 -1.34 1.90 -6.70
N ILE A 114 -1.97 0.73 -6.92
CA ILE A 114 -1.29 -0.43 -7.50
C ILE A 114 -0.82 -0.18 -8.93
N ALA A 115 -1.51 0.69 -9.68
CA ALA A 115 -1.14 1.04 -11.04
C ALA A 115 -0.11 2.19 -11.11
N ALA A 116 0.22 2.84 -9.99
CA ALA A 116 1.04 4.06 -9.99
C ALA A 116 2.43 3.83 -10.60
N SER A 117 3.08 2.70 -10.31
CA SER A 117 4.38 2.36 -10.90
C SER A 117 4.29 2.07 -12.39
N SER A 118 3.19 1.46 -12.87
CA SER A 118 2.91 1.26 -14.30
C SER A 118 2.67 2.59 -15.01
N ILE A 119 1.87 3.47 -14.42
CA ILE A 119 1.57 4.81 -14.96
C ILE A 119 2.85 5.66 -15.04
N ALA A 120 3.72 5.58 -14.01
CA ALA A 120 4.99 6.30 -13.99
C ALA A 120 5.95 5.93 -15.12
N LYS A 121 5.85 4.71 -15.70
CA LYS A 121 6.63 4.31 -16.88
C LYS A 121 6.34 5.19 -18.11
N HIS A 122 5.20 5.91 -18.11
CA HIS A 122 4.78 6.80 -19.20
C HIS A 122 5.04 8.28 -18.91
N ALA A 123 5.80 8.63 -17.86
CA ALA A 123 6.09 10.02 -17.51
C ALA A 123 6.89 10.77 -18.61
N ASP A 124 7.70 10.05 -19.38
CA ASP A 124 8.54 10.59 -20.46
C ASP A 124 7.88 10.43 -21.85
N HIS A 125 6.55 10.35 -21.92
CA HIS A 125 5.82 10.19 -23.17
C HIS A 125 6.18 11.28 -24.21
N PRO A 126 6.27 11.00 -25.53
CA PRO A 126 6.60 12.00 -26.54
C PRO A 126 5.66 13.21 -26.57
N ASP A 127 4.35 12.97 -26.43
CA ASP A 127 3.32 14.02 -26.38
C ASP A 127 3.35 14.79 -25.04
N PRO A 128 3.60 16.12 -25.03
CA PRO A 128 3.57 16.93 -23.81
C PRO A 128 2.23 16.94 -23.08
N GLU A 129 1.09 16.84 -23.78
CA GLU A 129 -0.21 16.80 -23.13
C GLU A 129 -0.41 15.49 -22.37
N VAL A 130 -0.02 14.36 -22.98
CA VAL A 130 -0.04 13.05 -22.30
C VAL A 130 0.84 13.08 -21.06
N ARG A 131 2.06 13.65 -21.13
CA ARG A 131 2.93 13.79 -19.94
C ARG A 131 2.25 14.59 -18.83
N ALA A 132 1.62 15.72 -19.16
CA ALA A 132 0.93 16.54 -18.18
C ALA A 132 -0.25 15.79 -17.52
N ARG A 133 -1.03 15.04 -18.31
CA ARG A 133 -2.14 14.22 -17.79
C ARG A 133 -1.65 13.06 -16.93
N VAL A 134 -0.59 12.36 -17.34
CA VAL A 134 0.05 11.29 -16.55
C VAL A 134 0.54 11.84 -15.20
N ALA A 135 1.21 13.00 -15.20
CA ALA A 135 1.66 13.66 -13.97
C ALA A 135 0.48 14.01 -13.04
N ALA A 136 -0.61 14.56 -13.58
CA ALA A 136 -1.80 14.90 -12.81
C ALA A 136 -2.50 13.67 -12.22
N VAL A 137 -2.53 12.54 -12.95
CA VAL A 137 -3.03 11.26 -12.43
C VAL A 137 -2.16 10.77 -11.27
N LEU A 138 -0.83 10.79 -11.42
CA LEU A 138 0.10 10.36 -10.37
C LEU A 138 -0.01 11.23 -9.11
N GLU A 139 -0.18 12.54 -9.26
CA GLU A 139 -0.40 13.47 -8.14
C GLU A 139 -1.68 13.12 -7.37
N LYS A 140 -2.78 12.84 -8.09
CA LYS A 140 -4.04 12.40 -7.47
C LYS A 140 -3.91 11.06 -6.74
N LEU A 141 -3.11 10.13 -7.27
CA LEU A 141 -2.86 8.84 -6.63
C LEU A 141 -1.92 8.95 -5.41
N ALA A 142 -1.02 9.92 -5.39
CA ALA A 142 -0.09 10.18 -4.29
C ALA A 142 -0.76 10.91 -3.10
N SER A 143 -1.91 11.56 -3.33
CA SER A 143 -2.65 12.26 -2.27
C SER A 143 -3.17 11.24 -1.23
N PRO A 144 -2.81 11.36 0.06
CA PRO A 144 -3.13 10.35 1.05
C PRO A 144 -4.65 10.20 1.24
N VAL A 145 -5.11 8.95 1.31
CA VAL A 145 -6.47 8.64 1.76
C VAL A 145 -6.66 9.25 3.16
N PRO A 146 -7.69 10.07 3.40
CA PRO A 146 -7.93 10.64 4.72
C PRO A 146 -8.09 9.51 5.74
N VAL A 147 -7.19 9.45 6.71
CA VAL A 147 -7.28 8.50 7.83
C VAL A 147 -8.50 8.92 8.66
N PRO A 148 -9.51 8.04 8.85
CA PRO A 148 -10.65 8.38 9.69
C PRO A 148 -10.15 8.68 11.11
N LYS A 149 -10.42 9.90 11.61
CA LYS A 149 -10.12 10.25 13.00
C LYS A 149 -10.86 9.27 13.92
N PRO A 150 -10.18 8.58 14.86
CA PRO A 150 -10.87 7.71 15.80
C PRO A 150 -11.85 8.54 16.61
N ALA A 151 -13.08 8.02 16.76
CA ALA A 151 -14.10 8.65 17.58
C ALA A 151 -13.59 8.72 19.03
N VAL A 152 -13.31 9.93 19.52
CA VAL A 152 -12.95 10.16 20.91
C VAL A 152 -14.20 9.85 21.75
N ARG A 153 -14.18 8.75 22.51
CA ARG A 153 -15.22 8.51 23.53
C ARG A 153 -15.02 9.53 24.64
N PRO A 154 -16.04 10.31 25.03
CA PRO A 154 -15.91 11.21 26.16
C PRO A 154 -15.69 10.40 27.44
N THR A 155 -14.56 10.64 28.08
CA THR A 155 -14.21 10.05 29.38
C THR A 155 -15.20 10.57 30.41
N ARG A 156 -16.06 9.70 30.94
CA ARG A 156 -16.90 10.04 32.11
C ARG A 156 -15.98 10.16 33.32
N VAL A 157 -15.62 11.38 33.68
CA VAL A 157 -15.00 11.69 34.98
C VAL A 157 -16.08 11.45 36.05
N LYS A 158 -15.90 10.40 36.86
CA LYS A 158 -16.69 10.21 38.08
C LYS A 158 -16.15 11.16 39.14
N HIS A 159 -16.87 12.24 39.41
CA HIS A 159 -16.66 13.00 40.63
C HIS A 159 -17.12 12.14 41.82
N ARG A 160 -16.21 11.93 42.77
CA ARG A 160 -16.51 11.49 44.13
C ARG A 160 -16.73 12.72 44.99
#